data_AF-A0A838WZT2-F1
#
_entry.id   AF-A0A838WZT2-F1
#
_cell.length_a   1.000
_cell.length_b   1.000
_cell.length_c   1.000
_cell.angle_alpha   90.00
_cell.angle_beta   90.00
_cell.angle_gamma   90.00
#
_symmetry.space_group_name_H-M   'P 1'
#
loop_
_entity.id
_entity.type
_entity.pdbx_description
1 polymer ?
#
loop_
_entity_poly.entity_id
_entity_poly.type
_entity_poly.pdbx_seq_one_letter_code
_entity_poly.pdbx_strand_id
1 'polypeptide(L)'
;MSTVEITPAPKRKSGLFGPGLLIAASFIGPGTVTTATVTGANFGYALVWAIVFSIVATIILQEMSVRLGLAARLSTGEALRQTFNSQIIKSLMIILVVSAIGIGGAAYAGGDTTGTALALASVTSLPHVA
;
A
#
# COMPACT_ATOMS: atom_id res chain seq x y z
N MET A 1 -15.36 -54.18 -4.60
CA MET A 1 -15.95 -52.89 -5.03
C MET A 1 -15.74 -51.90 -3.88
N SER A 2 -14.58 -51.24 -3.85
CA SER A 2 -14.18 -50.36 -2.74
C SER A 2 -14.79 -48.97 -2.97
N THR A 3 -15.75 -48.58 -2.14
CA THR A 3 -16.36 -47.24 -2.18
C THR A 3 -15.33 -46.20 -1.76
N VAL A 4 -14.92 -45.35 -2.70
CA VAL A 4 -14.09 -44.18 -2.41
C VAL A 4 -14.90 -43.20 -1.57
N GLU A 5 -14.54 -43.09 -0.29
CA GLU A 5 -15.15 -42.16 0.65
C GLU A 5 -14.68 -40.73 0.30
N ILE A 6 -15.56 -39.93 -0.30
CA ILE A 6 -15.29 -38.52 -0.61
C ILE A 6 -15.30 -37.76 0.72
N THR A 7 -14.14 -37.55 1.32
CA THR A 7 -14.00 -36.69 2.50
C THR A 7 -14.37 -35.25 2.11
N PRO A 8 -15.33 -34.58 2.78
CA PRO A 8 -15.71 -33.23 2.43
C PRO A 8 -14.56 -32.25 2.70
N ALA A 9 -14.27 -31.38 1.72
CA ALA A 9 -13.24 -30.35 1.86
C ALA A 9 -13.51 -29.45 3.08
N PRO A 10 -12.48 -29.10 3.88
CA PRO A 10 -12.67 -28.28 5.06
C PRO A 10 -13.24 -26.91 4.68
N LYS A 11 -14.34 -26.50 5.34
CA LYS A 11 -14.92 -25.15 5.18
C LYS A 11 -13.85 -24.13 5.56
N ARG A 12 -13.29 -23.43 4.56
CA ARG A 12 -12.40 -22.29 4.78
C ARG A 12 -13.16 -21.26 5.60
N LYS A 13 -12.73 -21.01 6.84
CA LYS A 13 -13.12 -19.81 7.58
C LYS A 13 -12.60 -18.63 6.76
N SER A 14 -13.45 -18.03 5.95
CA SER A 14 -13.13 -16.78 5.27
C SER A 14 -12.83 -15.76 6.37
N GLY A 15 -11.59 -15.27 6.42
CA GLY A 15 -11.27 -14.14 7.28
C GLY A 15 -12.28 -13.03 7.00
N LEU A 16 -12.84 -12.45 8.07
CA LEU A 16 -13.87 -11.42 8.00
C LEU A 16 -13.39 -10.16 7.24
N PHE A 17 -12.08 -10.03 7.06
CA PHE A 17 -11.42 -8.91 6.43
C PHE A 17 -10.91 -9.28 5.03
N GLY A 18 -11.43 -8.58 4.02
CA GLY A 18 -10.96 -8.70 2.65
C GLY A 18 -9.60 -8.02 2.43
N PRO A 19 -8.92 -8.29 1.30
CA PRO A 19 -7.62 -7.70 0.98
C PRO A 19 -7.65 -6.17 0.93
N GLY A 20 -8.81 -5.57 0.60
CA GLY A 20 -8.98 -4.11 0.60
C GLY A 20 -8.74 -3.46 1.96
N LEU A 21 -9.15 -4.11 3.06
CA LEU A 21 -8.88 -3.58 4.40
C LEU A 21 -7.39 -3.68 4.75
N LEU A 22 -6.72 -4.77 4.37
CA LEU A 22 -5.28 -4.94 4.57
C LEU A 22 -4.50 -3.84 3.83
N ILE A 23 -4.91 -3.53 2.60
CA ILE A 23 -4.32 -2.46 1.81
C ILE A 23 -4.58 -1.11 2.48
N ALA A 24 -5.82 -0.78 2.86
CA ALA A 24 -6.13 0.48 3.54
C ALA A 24 -5.33 0.65 4.84
N ALA A 25 -5.24 -0.39 5.67
CA ALA A 25 -4.46 -0.37 6.90
C ALA A 25 -2.96 -0.15 6.65
N SER A 26 -2.42 -0.58 5.50
CA SER A 26 -1.01 -0.39 5.17
C SER A 26 -0.63 1.05 4.78
N PHE A 27 -1.60 1.89 4.46
CA PHE A 27 -1.37 3.30 4.11
C PHE A 27 -1.44 4.25 5.31
N ILE A 28 -2.00 3.80 6.44
CA ILE A 28 -2.18 4.63 7.62
C ILE A 28 -1.09 4.28 8.63
N GLY A 29 -0.23 5.25 8.89
CA GLY A 29 0.83 5.18 9.88
C GLY A 29 1.02 6.48 10.67
N PRO A 30 1.80 6.48 11.75
CA PRO A 30 2.06 7.65 12.59
C PRO A 30 2.65 8.83 11.79
N GLY A 31 3.39 8.56 10.71
CA GLY A 31 3.87 9.58 9.78
C GLY A 31 2.72 10.32 9.11
N THR A 32 1.79 9.58 8.52
CA THR A 32 0.63 10.15 7.81
C THR A 32 -0.27 11.00 8.72
N VAL A 33 -0.50 10.55 9.97
CA VAL A 33 -1.30 11.28 10.96
C VAL A 33 -0.59 12.55 11.40
N THR A 34 0.73 12.48 11.65
CA THR A 34 1.54 13.64 12.03
C THR A 34 1.56 14.69 10.92
N THR A 35 1.83 14.27 9.68
CA THR A 35 1.82 15.17 8.52
C THR A 35 0.45 15.82 8.33
N ALA A 36 -0.65 15.06 8.38
CA ALA A 36 -1.99 15.62 8.24
C ALA A 36 -2.30 16.66 9.34
N THR A 37 -1.87 16.40 10.57
CA THR A 37 -2.06 17.31 11.70
C THR A 37 -1.24 18.60 11.54
N VAL A 38 0.06 18.47 11.24
CA VAL A 38 0.97 19.62 11.03
C VAL A 38 0.53 20.45 9.83
N THR A 39 0.15 19.81 8.73
CA THR A 39 -0.35 20.49 7.54
C THR A 39 -1.67 21.20 7.83
N GLY A 40 -2.61 20.58 8.55
CA GLY A 40 -3.86 21.21 8.96
C GLY A 40 -3.65 22.42 9.90
N ALA A 41 -2.70 22.32 10.83
CA ALA A 41 -2.35 23.43 11.73
C ALA A 41 -1.73 24.63 10.98
N ASN A 42 -0.88 24.36 9.98
CA ASN A 42 -0.17 25.41 9.23
C ASN A 42 -0.99 26.01 8.08
N PHE A 43 -1.80 25.21 7.39
CA PHE A 43 -2.49 25.60 6.15
C PHE A 43 -4.03 25.58 6.28
N GLY A 44 -4.57 25.22 7.45
CA GLY A 44 -6.01 25.08 7.65
C GLY A 44 -6.61 24.09 6.64
N TYR A 45 -7.69 24.50 5.97
CA TYR A 45 -8.38 23.68 4.99
C TYR A 45 -7.85 23.81 3.54
N ALA A 46 -6.78 24.59 3.32
CA ALA A 46 -6.29 24.89 1.96
C ALA A 46 -5.84 23.64 1.18
N LEU A 47 -5.45 22.56 1.87
CA LEU A 47 -4.93 21.32 1.27
C LEU A 47 -5.92 20.16 1.28
N VAL A 48 -7.16 20.36 1.76
CA VAL A 48 -8.18 19.30 1.80
C VAL A 48 -8.49 18.74 0.41
N TRP A 49 -8.51 19.61 -0.61
CA TRP A 49 -8.76 19.17 -2.00
C TRP A 49 -7.70 18.17 -2.47
N ALA A 50 -6.44 18.33 -2.05
CA ALA A 50 -5.35 17.42 -2.43
C ALA A 50 -5.53 16.04 -1.78
N ILE A 51 -6.02 15.99 -0.54
CA ILE A 51 -6.35 14.73 0.16
C ILE A 51 -7.50 14.02 -0.57
N VAL A 52 -8.57 14.74 -0.91
CA VAL A 52 -9.71 14.17 -1.65
C VAL A 52 -9.26 13.62 -3.00
N PHE A 53 -8.46 14.39 -3.74
CA PHE A 53 -7.89 13.96 -5.01
C PHE A 53 -7.04 12.70 -4.86
N SER A 54 -6.18 12.65 -3.84
CA SER A 54 -5.33 11.48 -3.55
C SER A 54 -6.15 10.22 -3.25
N ILE A 55 -7.22 10.34 -2.45
CA ILE A 55 -8.11 9.22 -2.13
C ILE A 55 -8.80 8.70 -3.40
N VAL A 56 -9.34 9.59 -4.24
CA VAL A 56 -9.99 9.20 -5.51
C VAL A 56 -8.99 8.50 -6.43
N ALA A 57 -7.79 9.06 -6.59
CA ALA A 57 -6.73 8.44 -7.39
C ALA A 57 -6.36 7.04 -6.85
N THR A 58 -6.23 6.90 -5.54
CA THR A 58 -5.92 5.61 -4.88
C THR A 58 -7.02 4.57 -5.14
N ILE A 59 -8.29 4.95 -5.03
CA ILE A 59 -9.42 4.05 -5.29
C ILE A 59 -9.38 3.54 -6.74
N ILE A 60 -9.16 4.43 -7.71
CA ILE A 60 -9.11 4.07 -9.13
C ILE A 60 -7.94 3.11 -9.40
N LEU A 61 -6.74 3.43 -8.91
CA LEU A 61 -5.55 2.60 -9.10
C LEU A 61 -5.70 1.21 -8.45
N GLN A 62 -6.32 1.16 -7.27
CA GLN A 62 -6.53 -0.10 -6.55
C GLN A 62 -7.59 -0.96 -7.24
N GLU A 63 -8.68 -0.35 -7.74
CA GLU A 63 -9.70 -1.05 -8.52
C GLU A 63 -9.10 -1.66 -9.80
N MET A 64 -8.29 -0.90 -10.53
CA MET A 64 -7.60 -1.40 -11.73
C MET A 64 -6.69 -2.59 -11.43
N SER A 65 -5.93 -2.51 -10.32
CA SER A 65 -5.01 -3.58 -9.89
C SER A 65 -5.76 -4.85 -9.48
N VAL A 66 -6.89 -4.69 -8.78
CA VAL A 66 -7.76 -5.80 -8.40
C VAL A 66 -8.40 -6.42 -9.64
N ARG A 67 -8.92 -5.61 -10.56
CA ARG A 67 -9.52 -6.09 -11.81
C ARG A 67 -8.51 -6.89 -12.64
N LEU A 68 -7.27 -6.41 -12.74
CA LEU A 68 -6.18 -7.15 -13.41
C LEU A 68 -5.90 -8.49 -12.73
N GLY A 69 -5.77 -8.51 -11.39
CA GLY A 69 -5.53 -9.72 -10.62
C GLY A 69 -6.67 -10.75 -10.72
N LEU A 70 -7.91 -10.30 -10.82
CA LEU A 70 -9.08 -11.17 -10.96
C LEU A 70 -9.26 -11.69 -12.40
N ALA A 71 -9.13 -10.81 -13.40
CA ALA A 71 -9.39 -11.14 -14.80
C ALA A 71 -8.22 -11.89 -15.46
N ALA A 72 -6.99 -11.41 -15.27
CA ALA A 72 -5.80 -11.99 -15.91
C ALA A 72 -5.07 -13.01 -15.02
N ARG A 73 -5.36 -13.06 -13.72
CA ARG A 73 -4.62 -13.85 -12.72
C ARG A 73 -3.12 -13.52 -12.67
N LEU A 74 -2.79 -12.27 -12.93
CA LEU A 74 -1.44 -11.73 -12.92
C LEU A 74 -1.34 -10.57 -11.93
N SER A 75 -0.20 -10.44 -11.28
CA SER A 75 0.17 -9.20 -10.60
C SER A 75 0.48 -8.10 -11.62
N THR A 76 0.39 -6.84 -11.20
CA THR A 76 0.71 -5.68 -12.05
C THR A 76 2.14 -5.75 -12.61
N GLY A 77 3.11 -6.24 -11.82
CA GLY A 77 4.49 -6.43 -12.27
C GLY A 77 4.65 -7.54 -13.31
N GLU A 78 3.92 -8.65 -13.15
CA GLU A 78 3.92 -9.74 -14.13
C GLU A 78 3.26 -9.33 -15.44
N ALA A 79 2.13 -8.61 -15.37
CA ALA A 79 1.47 -8.08 -16.54
C ALA A 79 2.40 -7.12 -17.31
N LEU A 80 3.09 -6.22 -16.60
CA LEU A 80 4.07 -5.32 -17.23
C LEU A 80 5.20 -6.09 -17.93
N ARG A 81 5.72 -7.15 -17.30
CA ARG A 81 6.78 -7.99 -17.87
C ARG A 81 6.31 -8.76 -19.12
N GLN A 82 5.05 -9.20 -19.15
CA GLN A 82 4.48 -9.97 -20.28
C GLN A 82 4.18 -9.10 -21.50
N THR A 83 3.92 -7.80 -21.31
CA THR A 83 3.62 -6.86 -22.40
C THR A 83 4.79 -6.67 -23.37
N PHE A 84 6.04 -6.74 -22.89
CA PHE A 84 7.22 -6.51 -23.71
C PHE A 84 7.88 -7.82 -24.12
N ASN A 85 8.38 -7.91 -25.35
CA ASN A 85 9.07 -9.12 -25.81
C ASN A 85 10.60 -9.05 -25.68
N SER A 86 11.18 -7.84 -25.68
CA SER A 86 12.63 -7.60 -25.57
C SER A 86 13.16 -7.89 -24.16
N GLN A 87 14.21 -8.70 -24.05
CA GLN A 87 14.85 -9.04 -22.78
C GLN A 87 15.44 -7.82 -22.06
N ILE A 88 15.96 -6.85 -22.83
CA ILE A 88 16.53 -5.61 -22.28
C ILE A 88 15.44 -4.78 -21.60
N ILE A 89 14.29 -4.61 -22.28
CA ILE A 89 13.15 -3.86 -21.74
C ILE A 89 12.57 -4.56 -20.51
N LYS A 90 12.48 -5.89 -20.52
CA LYS A 90 12.06 -6.67 -19.35
C LYS A 90 12.95 -6.41 -18.13
N SER A 91 14.27 -6.47 -18.32
CA SER A 91 15.23 -6.22 -17.24
C SER A 91 15.11 -4.80 -16.69
N LEU A 92 15.04 -3.80 -17.58
CA LEU A 92 14.84 -2.40 -17.22
C LEU A 92 13.54 -2.20 -16.41
N MET A 93 12.45 -2.85 -16.82
CA MET A 93 11.17 -2.75 -16.12
C MET A 93 11.19 -3.38 -14.74
N ILE A 94 11.86 -4.52 -14.58
CA ILE A 94 12.05 -5.14 -13.27
C ILE A 94 12.84 -4.19 -12.35
N ILE A 95 13.94 -3.61 -12.85
CA ILE A 95 14.74 -2.64 -12.09
C ILE A 95 13.89 -1.42 -11.71
N LEU A 96 13.09 -0.89 -12.62
CA LEU A 96 12.23 0.25 -12.35
C LEU A 96 11.17 -0.08 -11.27
N VAL A 97 10.50 -1.22 -11.38
CA VAL A 97 9.46 -1.63 -10.42
C VAL A 97 10.06 -1.88 -9.05
N VAL A 98 11.17 -2.63 -8.98
CA VAL A 98 11.85 -2.93 -7.71
C VAL A 98 12.39 -1.66 -7.07
N SER A 99 12.98 -0.74 -7.85
CA SER A 99 13.47 0.53 -7.32
C SER A 99 12.33 1.44 -6.86
N ALA A 100 11.22 1.53 -7.60
CA ALA A 100 10.04 2.30 -7.20
C ALA A 100 9.44 1.77 -5.88
N ILE A 101 9.28 0.44 -5.75
CA ILE A 101 8.78 -0.18 -4.51
C ILE A 101 9.78 0.03 -3.36
N GLY A 102 11.08 -0.15 -3.61
CA GLY A 102 12.12 -0.02 -2.60
C GLY A 102 12.25 1.41 -2.08
N ILE A 103 12.35 2.39 -2.99
CA ILE A 103 12.46 3.82 -2.64
C ILE A 103 11.16 4.29 -1.97
N GLY A 104 10.00 3.93 -2.54
CA GLY A 104 8.70 4.29 -1.97
C GLY A 104 8.49 3.68 -0.58
N GLY A 105 8.82 2.41 -0.40
CA GLY A 105 8.74 1.72 0.89
C GLY A 105 9.71 2.31 1.93
N ALA A 106 10.94 2.63 1.52
CA ALA A 106 11.92 3.29 2.39
C ALA A 106 11.45 4.69 2.82
N ALA A 107 10.90 5.47 1.89
CA ALA A 107 10.33 6.79 2.19
C ALA A 107 9.12 6.69 3.14
N TYR A 108 8.23 5.71 2.90
CA TYR A 108 7.07 5.45 3.77
C TYR A 108 7.51 5.06 5.19
N ALA A 109 8.41 4.09 5.32
CA ALA A 109 8.93 3.64 6.61
C ALA A 109 9.71 4.75 7.35
N GLY A 110 10.49 5.55 6.61
CA GLY A 110 11.16 6.73 7.14
C GLY A 110 10.16 7.75 7.69
N GLY A 111 9.11 8.05 6.92
CA GLY A 111 8.02 8.95 7.34
C GLY A 111 7.32 8.49 8.61
N ASP A 112 7.03 7.20 8.73
CA ASP A 112 6.42 6.63 9.95
C ASP A 112 7.37 6.66 11.16
N THR A 113 8.67 6.45 10.93
CA THR A 113 9.68 6.57 11.99
C THR A 113 9.77 8.01 12.50
N THR A 114 9.85 8.99 11.59
CA THR A 114 9.88 10.41 11.94
C THR A 114 8.58 10.86 12.61
N GLY A 115 7.43 10.44 12.10
CA GLY A 115 6.13 10.75 12.70
C GLY A 115 6.00 10.19 14.12
N THR A 116 6.47 8.96 14.34
CA THR A 116 6.51 8.36 15.68
C THR A 116 7.41 9.15 16.63
N ALA A 117 8.58 9.58 16.17
CA ALA A 117 9.50 10.39 16.98
C ALA A 117 8.88 11.74 17.37
N LEU A 118 8.22 12.42 16.44
CA LEU A 118 7.50 13.68 16.70
C LEU A 118 6.32 13.48 17.65
N ALA A 119 5.52 12.43 17.43
CA ALA A 119 4.41 12.09 18.32
C ALA A 119 4.91 11.80 19.74
N LEU A 120 5.98 11.02 19.89
CA LEU A 120 6.57 10.72 21.19
C LEU A 120 7.13 11.97 21.86
N ALA A 121 7.82 12.84 21.13
CA ALA A 121 8.32 14.12 21.64
C ALA A 121 7.20 15.10 22.03
N SER A 122 5.99 14.94 21.49
CA SER A 122 4.83 15.75 21.90
C SER A 122 4.19 15.27 23.21
N VAL A 123 4.33 13.98 23.54
CA VAL A 123 3.76 13.35 24.75
C VAL A 123 4.77 13.27 25.89
N THR A 124 6.05 13.08 25.56
CA THR A 124 7.16 13.01 26.51
C THR A 124 7.91 14.34 26.52
N SER A 125 8.27 14.84 27.70
CA SER A 125 9.02 16.09 27.87
C SER A 125 10.51 15.99 27.46
N LEU A 126 10.84 15.08 26.54
CA LEU A 126 12.20 14.89 26.04
C LEU A 126 12.55 15.98 25.03
N PRO A 127 13.79 16.53 25.07
CA PRO A 127 14.20 17.59 24.16
C PRO A 127 14.14 17.10 22.70
N HIS A 128 13.69 17.97 21.81
CA HIS A 128 13.60 17.70 20.38
C HIS A 128 14.99 17.45 19.79
N VAL A 129 15.37 16.19 19.63
CA VAL A 129 16.52 15.78 18.82
C VAL A 129 16.06 15.82 17.35
N ALA A 130 16.28 17.00 16.76
CA ALA A 130 16.24 17.23 15.32
C ALA A 130 17.45 16.60 14.62
#